data_AF-A0A9P6MZV5-F1
#
_entry.id   AF-A0A9P6MZV5-F1
#
_cell.length_a   1.000
_cell.length_b   1.000
_cell.length_c   1.000
_cell.angle_alpha   90.00
_cell.angle_beta   90.00
_cell.angle_gamma   90.00
#
_symmetry.space_group_name_H-M   'P 1'
#
loop_
_entity.id
_entity.type
_entity.pdbx_description
1 polymer ?
#
loop_
_entity_poly.entity_id
_entity_poly.type
_entity_poly.pdbx_seq_one_letter_code
_entity_poly.pdbx_strand_id
1 'polypeptide(L)'
;MQKPPRMLGAKGMGILIRGYEGYERFDFILGYTFIQVSISSFTRHNSGSANIDKAFEREDVGAKNQIEEYLDATYGGVHKANMIKTARGKGQYTKKFEVTKDGEPIDFKIVYMHGRNDKSNSPNHTTKVLEYLDIKHICFDEIKSRLFGIPLADFPQNF
;
A
#
# COMPACT_ATOMS: atom_id res chain seq x y z
N MET A 1 13.51 -9.93 -15.33
CA MET A 1 12.78 -8.84 -14.66
C MET A 1 12.55 -7.71 -15.65
N GLN A 2 11.30 -7.36 -15.97
CA GLN A 2 11.01 -6.12 -16.68
C GLN A 2 10.96 -4.99 -15.66
N LYS A 3 11.72 -3.92 -15.90
CA LYS A 3 11.99 -2.88 -14.90
C LYS A 3 10.79 -1.94 -14.75
N PRO A 4 10.56 -1.32 -13.58
CA PRO A 4 9.57 -0.26 -13.40
C PRO A 4 9.72 0.82 -14.49
N PRO A 5 8.66 1.58 -14.83
CA PRO A 5 8.78 2.70 -15.75
C PRO A 5 9.91 3.61 -15.29
N ARG A 6 10.92 3.76 -16.15
CA ARG A 6 12.20 4.36 -15.74
C ARG A 6 12.13 5.88 -15.82
N MET A 7 12.72 6.54 -14.82
CA MET A 7 13.20 7.93 -14.90
C MET A 7 12.12 8.99 -15.17
N LEU A 8 10.97 8.90 -14.49
CA LEU A 8 10.00 10.00 -14.49
C LEU A 8 10.51 11.21 -13.67
N GLY A 9 11.44 10.97 -12.73
CA GLY A 9 12.03 11.98 -11.86
C GLY A 9 10.97 12.69 -11.00
N ALA A 10 11.29 13.88 -10.49
CA ALA A 10 10.37 14.64 -9.63
C ALA A 10 9.02 14.95 -10.33
N LYS A 11 9.03 15.14 -11.66
CA LYS A 11 7.81 15.39 -12.45
C LYS A 11 6.87 14.17 -12.50
N GLY A 12 7.41 12.98 -12.25
CA GLY A 12 6.65 11.74 -12.18
C GLY A 12 5.79 11.57 -10.94
N MET A 13 6.03 12.33 -9.88
CA MET A 13 5.37 12.12 -8.58
C MET A 13 3.85 12.31 -8.62
N GLY A 14 3.33 13.06 -9.60
CA GLY A 14 1.90 13.25 -9.82
C GLY A 14 1.25 12.25 -10.77
N ILE A 15 2.00 11.27 -11.28
CA ILE A 15 1.50 10.28 -12.24
C ILE A 15 1.12 9.01 -11.51
N LEU A 16 -0.10 8.52 -11.75
CA LEU A 16 -0.53 7.21 -11.28
C LEU A 16 0.08 6.13 -12.16
N ILE A 17 0.88 5.27 -11.55
CA ILE A 17 1.61 4.21 -12.23
C ILE A 17 0.99 2.87 -11.83
N ARG A 18 0.71 2.01 -12.81
CA ARG A 18 0.28 0.63 -12.54
C ARG A 18 1.49 -0.18 -12.07
N GLY A 19 1.33 -0.87 -10.95
CA GLY A 19 2.28 -1.86 -10.46
C GLY A 19 2.50 -2.98 -11.48
N TYR A 20 3.69 -3.55 -11.47
CA TYR A 20 4.07 -4.73 -12.23
C TYR A 20 3.18 -5.92 -11.86
N GLU A 21 2.70 -6.62 -12.88
CA GLU A 21 1.76 -7.74 -12.73
C GLU A 21 2.33 -8.89 -11.90
N GLY A 22 3.66 -9.11 -11.89
CA GLY A 22 4.31 -10.10 -11.04
C GLY A 22 4.49 -9.66 -9.57
N TYR A 23 4.01 -8.48 -9.20
CA TYR A 23 4.18 -7.84 -7.90
C TYR A 23 2.84 -7.55 -7.24
N GLU A 24 2.15 -8.62 -6.84
CA GLU A 24 0.79 -8.61 -6.28
C GLU A 24 0.62 -7.85 -4.94
N ARG A 25 1.67 -7.20 -4.41
CA ARG A 25 1.57 -6.41 -3.18
C ARG A 25 0.94 -5.04 -3.44
N PHE A 26 1.17 -4.46 -4.61
CA PHE A 26 0.69 -3.12 -4.95
C PHE A 26 0.21 -3.06 -6.40
N ASP A 27 -1.02 -2.61 -6.58
CA ASP A 27 -1.66 -2.44 -7.88
C ASP A 27 -1.28 -1.11 -8.52
N PHE A 28 -1.06 -0.06 -7.70
CA PHE A 28 -0.73 1.27 -8.18
C PHE A 28 0.28 1.99 -7.27
N ILE A 29 0.98 2.97 -7.86
CA ILE A 29 1.92 3.87 -7.18
C ILE A 29 1.63 5.30 -7.63
N LEU A 30 1.55 6.23 -6.69
CA LEU A 30 1.42 7.67 -6.93
C LEU A 30 2.41 8.42 -6.03
N GLY A 31 3.51 8.88 -6.61
CA GLY A 31 4.63 9.44 -5.84
C GLY A 31 5.13 8.43 -4.80
N TYR A 32 5.14 8.82 -3.53
CA TYR A 32 5.49 7.95 -2.39
C TYR A 32 4.29 7.20 -1.78
N THR A 33 3.14 7.18 -2.46
CA THR A 33 1.95 6.44 -2.05
C THR A 33 1.84 5.14 -2.84
N PHE A 34 1.90 4.00 -2.16
CA PHE A 34 1.67 2.68 -2.74
C PHE A 34 0.25 2.21 -2.42
N ILE A 35 -0.45 1.66 -3.40
CA ILE A 35 -1.88 1.37 -3.31
C ILE A 35 -2.09 -0.12 -3.60
N GLN A 36 -2.71 -0.82 -2.64
CA GLN A 36 -3.21 -2.17 -2.80
C GLN A 36 -4.73 -2.15 -2.85
N VAL A 37 -5.32 -2.79 -3.87
CA VAL A 37 -6.75 -2.80 -4.14
C VAL A 37 -7.28 -4.23 -4.07
N SER A 38 -8.37 -4.45 -3.34
CA SER A 38 -8.96 -5.78 -3.22
C SER A 38 -10.45 -5.74 -2.96
N ILE A 39 -11.19 -6.76 -3.40
CA ILE A 39 -12.60 -6.95 -3.02
C ILE A 39 -12.75 -7.64 -1.65
N SER A 40 -11.65 -8.11 -1.07
CA SER A 40 -11.64 -8.83 0.21
C SER A 40 -11.19 -7.94 1.36
N SER A 41 -11.36 -8.37 2.62
CA SER A 41 -10.83 -7.66 3.77
C SER A 41 -9.30 -7.71 3.79
N PHE A 42 -8.66 -6.68 4.37
CA PHE A 42 -7.20 -6.63 4.48
C PHE A 42 -6.63 -7.88 5.15
N THR A 43 -7.29 -8.39 6.19
CA THR A 43 -6.86 -9.60 6.89
C THR A 43 -6.79 -10.82 5.99
N ARG A 44 -7.76 -10.98 5.08
CA ARG A 44 -7.79 -12.09 4.11
C ARG A 44 -6.80 -11.84 2.98
N HIS A 45 -6.76 -10.60 2.46
CA HIS A 45 -5.95 -10.25 1.31
C HIS A 45 -4.45 -10.22 1.61
N ASN A 46 -4.05 -9.73 2.77
CA ASN A 46 -2.67 -9.59 3.21
C ASN A 46 -2.09 -10.96 3.64
N SER A 47 -2.01 -11.87 2.68
CA SER A 47 -1.52 -13.24 2.79
C SER A 47 -0.84 -13.67 1.48
N GLY A 48 -0.07 -14.76 1.50
CA GLY A 48 0.56 -15.29 0.29
C GLY A 48 1.47 -14.26 -0.41
N SER A 49 1.30 -14.10 -1.72
CA SER A 49 2.01 -13.15 -2.59
C SER A 49 1.60 -11.70 -2.39
N ALA A 50 0.39 -11.41 -1.89
CA ALA A 50 -0.08 -10.06 -1.62
C ALA A 50 0.32 -9.53 -0.23
N ASN A 51 1.08 -10.31 0.55
CA ASN A 51 1.53 -9.91 1.87
C ASN A 51 2.52 -8.73 1.81
N ILE A 52 2.18 -7.62 2.45
CA ILE A 52 2.97 -6.38 2.48
C ILE A 52 4.34 -6.58 3.13
N ASP A 53 4.49 -7.50 4.10
CA ASP A 53 5.81 -7.79 4.70
C ASP A 53 6.85 -8.12 3.63
N LYS A 54 6.43 -8.84 2.59
CA LYS A 54 7.30 -9.25 1.50
C LYS A 54 7.78 -8.10 0.61
N ALA A 55 7.14 -6.94 0.68
CA ALA A 55 7.61 -5.76 -0.03
C ALA A 55 8.82 -5.09 0.66
N PHE A 56 9.05 -5.39 1.93
CA PHE A 56 10.17 -4.90 2.74
C PHE A 56 11.28 -5.95 2.91
N GLU A 57 11.02 -7.20 2.53
CA GLU A 57 11.99 -8.28 2.52
C GLU A 57 13.09 -8.02 1.49
N ARG A 58 14.32 -8.43 1.82
CA ARG A 58 15.50 -8.38 0.94
C ARG A 58 15.95 -9.81 0.72
N GLU A 59 16.24 -10.17 -0.54
CA GLU A 59 16.68 -11.53 -0.87
C GLU A 59 18.07 -11.82 -0.30
N ASP A 60 18.96 -10.82 -0.26
CA ASP A 60 20.34 -10.93 0.22
C ASP A 60 20.81 -9.67 0.95
N VAL A 61 21.97 -9.78 1.64
CA VAL A 61 22.64 -8.64 2.27
C VAL A 61 23.06 -7.63 1.20
N GLY A 62 22.53 -6.41 1.30
CA GLY A 62 22.78 -5.33 0.35
C GLY A 62 21.84 -5.32 -0.86
N ALA A 63 20.95 -6.31 -0.99
CA ALA A 63 19.88 -6.27 -1.98
C ALA A 63 18.84 -5.20 -1.61
N LYS A 64 18.18 -4.66 -2.63
CA LYS A 64 17.04 -3.75 -2.44
C LYS A 64 15.78 -4.56 -2.19
N ASN A 65 14.89 -4.03 -1.36
CA ASN A 65 13.53 -4.55 -1.32
C ASN A 65 12.69 -3.97 -2.46
N GLN A 66 11.50 -4.52 -2.64
CA GLN A 66 10.60 -4.16 -3.72
C GLN A 66 10.26 -2.65 -3.74
N ILE A 67 10.04 -2.04 -2.58
CA ILE A 67 9.69 -0.62 -2.46
C ILE A 67 10.87 0.25 -2.94
N GLU A 68 12.08 -0.08 -2.47
CA GLU A 68 13.32 0.59 -2.86
C GLU A 68 13.55 0.50 -4.38
N GLU A 69 13.37 -0.68 -4.97
CA GLU A 69 13.52 -0.88 -6.41
C GLU A 69 12.54 -0.02 -7.22
N TYR A 70 11.28 0.07 -6.79
CA TYR A 70 10.29 0.91 -7.46
C TYR A 70 10.64 2.38 -7.39
N LEU A 71 10.94 2.88 -6.19
CA LEU A 71 11.20 4.30 -5.97
C LEU A 71 12.45 4.75 -6.73
N ASP A 72 13.52 3.94 -6.68
CA ASP A 72 14.77 4.24 -7.37
C ASP A 72 14.60 4.20 -8.89
N ALA A 73 13.93 3.18 -9.42
CA ALA A 73 13.73 3.05 -10.86
C ALA A 73 12.83 4.17 -11.41
N THR A 74 11.79 4.55 -10.66
CA THR A 74 10.76 5.48 -11.11
C THR A 74 11.20 6.94 -10.95
N TYR A 75 11.74 7.29 -9.78
CA TYR A 75 11.99 8.68 -9.38
C TYR A 75 13.46 9.03 -9.24
N GLY A 76 14.36 8.04 -9.28
CA GLY A 76 15.79 8.22 -9.10
C GLY A 76 16.20 8.57 -7.66
N GLY A 77 17.50 8.59 -7.41
CA GLY A 77 18.08 8.68 -6.06
C GLY A 77 18.29 7.30 -5.44
N VAL A 78 18.63 7.28 -4.15
CA VAL A 78 18.80 6.06 -3.36
C VAL A 78 17.78 6.05 -2.23
N HIS A 79 16.76 5.21 -2.35
CA HIS A 79 15.76 5.03 -1.32
C HIS A 79 16.13 3.87 -0.39
N LYS A 80 15.72 4.00 0.87
CA LYS A 80 15.75 2.91 1.85
C LYS A 80 14.39 2.81 2.49
N ALA A 81 13.80 1.62 2.52
CA ALA A 81 12.51 1.36 3.13
C ALA A 81 12.65 0.28 4.19
N ASN A 82 12.24 0.58 5.41
CA ASN A 82 12.32 -0.34 6.53
C ASN A 82 10.96 -0.48 7.21
N MET A 83 10.66 -1.71 7.64
CA MET A 83 9.52 -1.99 8.49
C MET A 83 10.02 -2.23 9.91
N ILE A 84 9.66 -1.33 10.82
CA ILE A 84 9.98 -1.47 12.24
C ILE A 84 8.87 -2.27 12.91
N LYS A 85 9.22 -3.43 13.46
CA LYS A 85 8.31 -4.27 14.24
C LYS A 85 8.53 -4.01 15.74
N THR A 86 7.52 -3.46 16.42
CA THR A 86 7.55 -3.18 17.87
C THR A 86 6.63 -4.15 18.58
N ALA A 87 7.16 -4.91 19.55
CA ALA A 87 6.35 -5.80 20.38
C ALA A 87 5.41 -5.01 21.31
N ARG A 88 4.16 -5.47 21.45
CA ARG A 88 3.16 -4.89 22.36
C ARG A 88 2.71 -5.82 23.49
N GLY A 89 3.18 -7.06 23.50
CA GLY A 89 2.80 -8.09 24.47
C GLY A 89 2.91 -9.48 23.87
N LYS A 90 2.36 -10.51 24.54
CA LYS A 90 2.42 -11.91 24.07
C LYS A 90 1.90 -12.06 22.63
N GLY A 91 2.82 -12.26 21.69
CA GLY A 91 2.53 -12.53 20.28
C GLY A 91 1.97 -11.35 19.47
N GLN A 92 1.93 -10.13 20.03
CA GLN A 92 1.38 -8.96 19.35
C GLN A 92 2.49 -7.97 18.98
N TYR A 93 2.42 -7.47 17.76
CA TYR A 93 3.37 -6.51 17.21
C TYR A 93 2.61 -5.38 16.52
N THR A 94 3.27 -4.22 16.45
CA THR A 94 2.89 -3.14 15.54
C THR A 94 4.00 -2.86 14.56
N LYS A 95 3.61 -2.49 13.35
CA LYS A 95 4.46 -2.23 12.22
C LYS A 95 4.39 -0.76 11.88
N LYS A 96 5.56 -0.16 11.75
CA LYS A 96 5.73 1.20 11.23
C LYS A 96 6.66 1.19 10.03
N PHE A 97 6.45 2.11 9.11
CA PHE A 97 7.25 2.25 7.91
C PHE A 97 8.15 3.47 8.04
N GLU A 98 9.44 3.26 7.84
CA GLU A 98 10.42 4.34 7.73
C GLU A 98 11.03 4.28 6.35
N VAL A 99 10.85 5.34 5.58
CA VAL A 99 11.41 5.45 4.23
C VAL A 99 12.20 6.73 4.12
N THR A 100 13.41 6.61 3.59
CA THR A 100 14.30 7.74 3.32
C THR A 100 14.68 7.78 1.85
N LYS A 101 15.02 8.98 1.37
CA LYS A 101 15.65 9.23 0.07
C LYS A 101 16.95 9.98 0.32
N ASP A 102 18.06 9.41 -0.14
CA ASP A 102 19.40 10.00 -0.01
C ASP A 102 19.76 10.36 1.46
N GLY A 103 19.21 9.59 2.41
CA GLY A 103 19.38 9.80 3.85
C GLY A 103 18.28 10.62 4.53
N GLU A 104 17.49 11.36 3.76
CA GLU A 104 16.44 12.23 4.29
C GLU A 104 15.08 11.50 4.37
N PRO A 105 14.32 11.62 5.49
CA PRO A 105 12.99 11.03 5.60
C PRO A 105 12.01 11.55 4.54
N ILE A 106 11.16 10.66 4.04
CA ILE A 106 10.08 11.01 3.10
C ILE A 106 8.70 10.60 3.63
N ASP A 107 7.66 11.35 3.24
CA ASP A 107 6.27 11.05 3.57
C ASP A 107 5.75 9.88 2.72
N PHE A 108 6.13 8.67 3.12
CA PHE A 108 5.74 7.42 2.48
C PHE A 108 4.43 6.88 3.03
N LYS A 109 3.56 6.41 2.14
CA LYS A 109 2.22 5.94 2.49
C LYS A 109 1.91 4.62 1.81
N ILE A 110 1.23 3.73 2.53
CA ILE A 110 0.55 2.58 1.94
C ILE A 110 -0.95 2.75 2.14
N VAL A 111 -1.71 2.60 1.07
CA VAL A 111 -3.17 2.70 1.07
C VAL A 111 -3.74 1.34 0.68
N TYR A 112 -4.63 0.81 1.51
CA TYR A 112 -5.44 -0.35 1.19
C TYR A 112 -6.86 0.08 0.83
N MET A 113 -7.27 -0.19 -0.40
CA MET A 113 -8.62 0.11 -0.89
C MET A 113 -9.45 -1.18 -0.97
N HIS A 114 -10.59 -1.21 -0.29
CA HIS A 114 -11.49 -2.35 -0.33
C HIS A 114 -12.79 -2.05 -1.10
N GLY A 115 -13.18 -2.96 -1.99
CA GLY A 115 -14.27 -2.75 -2.95
C GLY A 115 -15.70 -2.83 -2.40
N ARG A 116 -15.94 -3.46 -1.24
CA ARG A 116 -17.29 -3.65 -0.70
C ARG A 116 -17.27 -3.61 0.83
N ASN A 117 -18.18 -2.84 1.44
CA ASN A 117 -18.63 -3.11 2.81
C ASN A 117 -19.56 -4.34 2.77
N ASP A 118 -19.15 -5.39 3.44
CA ASP A 118 -19.83 -6.66 3.50
C ASP A 118 -21.08 -6.60 4.38
N LYS A 119 -22.13 -5.87 3.99
CA LYS A 119 -23.51 -5.77 4.58
C LYS A 119 -23.63 -5.44 6.08
N SER A 120 -22.57 -5.62 6.84
CA SER A 120 -22.32 -5.20 8.19
C SER A 120 -21.62 -3.85 8.07
N ASN A 121 -22.18 -2.82 8.68
CA ASN A 121 -21.68 -1.43 8.70
C ASN A 121 -20.32 -1.28 9.43
N SER A 122 -19.52 -2.33 9.48
CA SER A 122 -18.23 -2.38 10.14
C SER A 122 -17.18 -2.60 9.07
N PRO A 123 -16.24 -1.66 8.85
CA PRO A 123 -15.08 -1.95 8.04
C PRO A 123 -14.45 -3.21 8.64
N ASN A 124 -14.40 -4.31 7.88
CA ASN A 124 -14.04 -5.65 8.35
C ASN A 124 -12.52 -5.76 8.56
N HIS A 125 -12.01 -4.82 9.34
CA HIS A 125 -10.64 -4.46 9.63
C HIS A 125 -10.35 -5.01 11.02
N THR A 126 -10.15 -6.33 11.06
CA THR A 126 -9.82 -7.05 12.29
C THR A 126 -8.41 -6.67 12.79
N THR A 127 -7.86 -7.46 13.72
CA THR A 127 -6.58 -7.29 14.42
C THR A 127 -5.39 -6.88 13.54
N LYS A 128 -5.37 -7.22 12.24
CA LYS A 128 -4.30 -6.79 11.33
C LYS A 128 -4.24 -5.28 11.12
N VAL A 129 -5.34 -4.55 11.24
CA VAL A 129 -5.29 -3.08 11.16
C VAL A 129 -4.61 -2.48 12.40
N LEU A 130 -4.73 -3.15 13.55
CA LEU A 130 -3.95 -2.79 14.74
C LEU A 130 -2.47 -3.13 14.58
N GLU A 131 -2.14 -4.13 13.76
CA GLU A 131 -0.76 -4.51 13.44
C GLU A 131 -0.10 -3.51 12.47
N TYR A 132 -0.83 -2.97 11.48
CA TYR A 132 -0.31 -2.06 10.45
C TYR A 132 -0.88 -0.65 10.60
N LEU A 133 -0.33 0.11 11.56
CA LEU A 133 -0.87 1.43 11.93
C LEU A 133 -0.71 2.50 10.84
N ASP A 134 0.32 2.35 10.00
CA ASP A 134 0.65 3.33 8.96
C ASP A 134 -0.09 3.04 7.63
N ILE A 135 -0.88 1.96 7.56
CA ILE A 135 -1.71 1.67 6.38
C ILE A 135 -3.01 2.43 6.49
N LYS A 136 -3.27 3.30 5.50
CA LYS A 136 -4.57 3.96 5.38
C LYS A 136 -5.55 3.02 4.71
N HIS A 137 -6.61 2.66 5.43
CA HIS A 137 -7.71 1.88 4.86
C HIS A 137 -8.76 2.82 4.27
N ILE A 138 -9.20 2.53 3.06
CA ILE A 138 -10.23 3.29 2.37
C ILE A 138 -11.29 2.33 1.83
N CYS A 139 -12.54 2.59 2.18
CA CYS A 139 -13.68 1.87 1.61
C CYS A 139 -14.09 2.50 0.27
N PHE A 140 -14.49 1.67 -0.70
CA PHE A 140 -15.10 2.17 -1.93
C PHE A 140 -16.34 3.04 -1.66
N ASP A 141 -17.12 2.73 -0.62
CA ASP A 141 -18.26 3.55 -0.21
C ASP A 141 -17.82 4.92 0.31
N GLU A 142 -16.67 5.00 1.00
CA GLU A 142 -16.10 6.27 1.47
C GLU A 142 -15.62 7.13 0.29
N ILE A 143 -15.02 6.51 -0.72
CA ILE A 143 -14.64 7.18 -1.97
C ILE A 143 -15.89 7.72 -2.67
N LYS A 144 -16.92 6.87 -2.83
CA LYS A 144 -18.18 7.27 -3.47
C LYS A 144 -18.86 8.43 -2.75
N SER A 145 -18.99 8.33 -1.43
CA SER A 145 -19.60 9.37 -0.60
C SER A 145 -18.85 10.70 -0.72
N ARG A 146 -17.52 10.68 -0.70
CA ARG A 146 -16.70 11.91 -0.82
C ARG A 146 -16.68 12.52 -2.21
N LEU A 147 -16.63 11.70 -3.26
CA LEU A 147 -16.51 12.19 -4.63
C LEU A 147 -17.86 12.64 -5.20
N PHE A 148 -18.94 11.94 -4.84
CA PHE A 148 -20.24 12.17 -5.44
C PHE A 148 -21.26 12.78 -4.48
N GLY A 149 -20.96 12.86 -3.18
CA GLY A 149 -21.89 13.39 -2.18
C GLY A 149 -23.15 12.55 -1.99
N ILE A 150 -23.17 11.32 -2.54
CA ILE A 150 -24.36 10.47 -2.62
C ILE A 150 -24.11 9.19 -1.78
N PRO A 151 -25.01 8.86 -0.82
CA PRO A 151 -24.99 7.58 -0.11
C PRO A 151 -25.11 6.39 -1.05
N LEU A 152 -24.50 5.24 -0.72
CA LEU A 152 -24.52 4.03 -1.57
C LEU A 152 -25.94 3.54 -1.90
N ALA A 153 -26.91 3.81 -1.02
CA ALA A 153 -28.32 3.47 -1.21
C ALA A 153 -28.94 4.14 -2.45
N ASP A 154 -28.39 5.26 -2.88
CA ASP A 154 -28.91 6.09 -3.96
C ASP A 154 -28.15 5.89 -5.28
N PHE A 155 -27.15 4.99 -5.30
CA PHE A 155 -26.44 4.62 -6.52
C PHE A 155 -27.20 3.51 -7.27
N PRO A 156 -27.43 3.65 -8.59
CA PRO A 156 -28.06 2.60 -9.39
C PRO A 156 -27.21 1.33 -9.32
N GLN A 157 -27.84 0.21 -8.93
CA GLN A 157 -27.19 -1.07 -8.64
C GLN A 157 -26.77 -1.87 -9.90
N ASN A 158 -26.75 -1.23 -11.06
CA ASN A 158 -26.50 -1.90 -12.34
C ASN A 158 -25.10 -1.55 -12.86
N PHE A 159 -24.11 -2.35 -12.46
CA PHE A 159 -22.83 -2.52 -13.14
C PHE A 159 -22.44 -3.99 -13.13
#